data_AF-X1VB99-F1
#
_entry.id   AF-X1VB99-F1
#
_cell.length_a   1.000
_cell.length_b   1.000
_cell.length_c   1.000
_cell.angle_alpha   90.00
_cell.angle_beta   90.00
_cell.angle_gamma   90.00
#
_symmetry.space_group_name_H-M   'P 1'
#
loop_
_entity.id
_entity.type
_entity.pdbx_description
1 polymer ?
#
loop_
_entity_poly.entity_id
_entity_poly.type
_entity_poly.pdbx_seq_one_letter_code
_entity_poly.pdbx_strand_id
1 'polypeptide(L)'
;MGDKYDKRVIIASGFICSSIFLGGLIWIQNIHIVVTFLFLLAIGVSTFHPLATAIVRENSKAEQRGRNLSLFSAVGVTGIIVSSLLFGFFVHMW
;
A
#
# COMPACT_ATOMS: atom_id res chain seq x y z
N MET A 1 16.98 0.73 0.65
CA MET A 1 16.53 1.80 1.56
C MET A 1 16.03 1.26 2.90
N GLY A 2 15.27 0.16 2.94
CA GLY A 2 14.71 -0.41 4.19
C GLY A 2 15.69 -0.86 5.28
N ASP A 3 16.96 -1.11 4.93
CA ASP A 3 18.00 -1.44 5.92
C ASP A 3 18.68 -0.21 6.55
N LYS A 4 18.58 0.95 5.89
CA LYS A 4 19.33 2.17 6.27
C LYS A 4 18.47 3.25 6.90
N TYR A 5 17.16 3.20 6.66
CA TYR A 5 16.16 4.16 7.15
C TYR A 5 15.01 3.42 7.82
N ASP A 6 14.32 4.10 8.73
CA ASP A 6 13.17 3.51 9.43
C ASP A 6 12.12 3.03 8.42
N LYS A 7 11.89 1.72 8.41
CA LYS A 7 10.97 1.04 7.50
C LYS A 7 9.56 1.62 7.62
N ARG A 8 9.15 2.07 8.80
CA ARG A 8 7.83 2.68 9.05
C ARG A 8 7.71 4.05 8.38
N VAL A 9 8.77 4.85 8.42
CA VAL A 9 8.81 6.18 7.78
C VAL A 9 8.75 6.05 6.26
N ILE A 10 9.48 5.08 5.68
CA ILE A 10 9.43 4.82 4.24
C ILE A 10 8.03 4.36 3.80
N ILE A 11 7.40 3.48 4.58
CA ILE A 11 6.02 3.05 4.31
C ILE A 11 5.07 4.24 4.37
N ALA A 12 5.15 5.06 5.42
CA ALA A 12 4.27 6.21 5.60
C ALA A 12 4.44 7.24 4.47
N SER A 13 5.68 7.58 4.11
CA SER A 13 5.95 8.53 3.03
C SER A 13 5.50 8.00 1.67
N GLY A 14 5.73 6.72 1.38
CA GLY A 14 5.23 6.05 0.17
C GLY A 14 3.71 6.09 0.09
N PHE A 15 3.03 5.81 1.21
CA PHE A 15 1.57 5.84 1.28
C PHE A 15 1.01 7.26 1.05
N ILE A 16 1.54 8.27 1.74
CA ILE A 16 1.12 9.68 1.57
C ILE A 16 1.32 10.13 0.12
N CYS A 17 2.47 9.80 -0.46
CA CYS A 17 2.81 10.10 -1.85
C CYS A 17 1.81 9.46 -2.82
N SER A 18 1.52 8.16 -2.65
CA SER A 18 0.53 7.44 -3.46
C SER A 18 -0.89 8.00 -3.30
N SER A 19 -1.30 8.41 -2.09
CA SER A 19 -2.63 9.02 -1.87
C SER A 19 -2.79 10.35 -2.61
N ILE A 20 -1.75 11.19 -2.64
CA ILE A 20 -1.78 12.47 -3.36
C ILE A 20 -1.93 12.24 -4.85
N PHE A 21 -1.15 11.32 -5.44
CA PHE A 21 -1.25 11.01 -6.87
C PHE A 21 -2.58 10.35 -7.23
N LEU A 22 -3.10 9.46 -6.38
CA LEU A 22 -4.40 8.83 -6.61
C LEU A 22 -5.53 9.87 -6.59
N GLY A 23 -5.55 10.77 -5.60
CA GLY A 23 -6.56 11.84 -5.52
C GLY A 23 -6.43 12.85 -6.67
N GLY A 24 -5.21 13.16 -7.07
CA GLY A 24 -4.94 14.08 -8.19
C GLY A 24 -5.48 13.58 -9.54
N LEU A 25 -5.65 12.28 -9.73
CA LEU A 25 -6.20 11.70 -10.97
C LEU A 25 -7.61 12.19 -11.29
N ILE A 26 -8.39 12.61 -10.28
CA ILE A 26 -9.79 13.06 -10.47
C ILE A 26 -9.88 14.28 -11.41
N TRP A 27 -8.85 15.14 -11.43
CA TRP A 27 -8.85 16.38 -12.22
C TRP A 27 -8.06 16.27 -13.53
N ILE A 28 -7.45 15.12 -13.82
CA ILE A 28 -6.56 14.97 -14.98
C ILE A 28 -7.33 14.45 -16.18
N GLN A 29 -7.21 15.16 -17.30
CA GLN A 29 -7.83 14.77 -18.59
C GLN A 29 -6.79 14.30 -19.63
N ASN A 30 -5.49 14.42 -19.34
CA ASN A 30 -4.41 14.06 -20.26
C ASN A 30 -3.83 12.68 -19.91
N ILE A 31 -3.91 11.74 -20.86
CA ILE A 31 -3.45 10.35 -20.68
C ILE A 31 -1.97 10.24 -20.30
N HIS A 32 -1.10 11.12 -20.82
CA HIS A 32 0.33 11.10 -20.50
C HIS A 32 0.58 11.46 -19.03
N ILE A 33 -0.21 12.38 -18.48
CA ILE A 33 -0.14 12.78 -17.07
C ILE A 33 -0.70 11.67 -16.19
N VAL A 34 -1.80 11.02 -16.60
CA VAL A 34 -2.36 9.84 -15.92
C VAL A 34 -1.31 8.74 -15.81
N VAL A 35 -0.65 8.37 -16.91
CA VAL A 35 0.40 7.35 -16.92
C VAL A 35 1.53 7.72 -15.97
N THR A 36 1.99 8.98 -16.02
CA THR A 36 3.05 9.47 -15.13
C THR A 36 2.65 9.34 -13.65
N PHE A 37 1.42 9.74 -13.30
CA PHE A 37 0.91 9.64 -11.93
C PHE A 37 0.80 8.20 -11.46
N LEU A 38 0.33 7.29 -12.33
CA LEU A 38 0.27 5.86 -12.03
C LEU A 38 1.66 5.26 -11.81
N PHE A 39 2.67 5.67 -12.59
CA PHE A 39 4.06 5.24 -12.37
C PHE A 39 4.59 5.71 -11.01
N LEU A 40 4.39 6.99 -10.66
CA LEU A 40 4.84 7.52 -9.37
C LEU A 40 4.11 6.84 -8.20
N LEU A 41 2.81 6.57 -8.36
CA LEU A 41 2.01 5.83 -7.40
C LEU A 41 2.54 4.40 -7.22
N ALA A 42 2.88 3.70 -8.32
CA ALA A 42 3.42 2.35 -8.29
C ALA A 42 4.74 2.29 -7.52
N ILE A 43 5.61 3.29 -7.70
CA ILE A 43 6.87 3.38 -6.94
C ILE A 43 6.57 3.50 -5.44
N GLY A 44 5.66 4.40 -5.04
CA GLY A 44 5.27 4.59 -3.64
C GLY A 44 4.73 3.32 -2.98
N VAL A 45 3.78 2.64 -3.62
CA VAL A 45 3.14 1.45 -3.06
C VAL A 45 4.03 0.20 -3.09
N SER A 46 4.94 0.09 -4.07
CA SER A 46 5.82 -1.09 -4.22
C SER A 46 6.72 -1.32 -3.00
N THR A 47 7.01 -0.26 -2.26
CA THR A 47 7.89 -0.30 -1.08
C THR A 47 7.19 -0.90 0.14
N PHE A 48 5.86 -0.98 0.15
CA PHE A 48 5.08 -1.46 1.30
C PHE A 48 5.30 -2.95 1.60
N HIS A 49 5.07 -3.84 0.63
CA HIS A 49 5.11 -5.29 0.82
C HIS A 49 6.45 -5.82 1.35
N PRO A 50 7.62 -5.49 0.76
CA PRO A 50 8.90 -5.98 1.26
C PRO A 50 9.25 -5.42 2.63
N LEU A 51 8.91 -4.16 2.92
CA LEU A 51 9.20 -3.55 4.23
C LEU A 51 8.27 -4.07 5.33
N ALA A 52 6.97 -4.20 5.05
CA ALA A 52 6.00 -4.70 6.01
C ALA A 52 6.29 -6.15 6.38
N THR A 53 6.61 -7.00 5.40
CA THR A 53 7.03 -8.39 5.67
C THR A 53 8.33 -8.46 6.45
N ALA A 54 9.31 -7.58 6.18
CA ALA A 54 10.53 -7.47 6.97
C ALA A 54 10.24 -7.05 8.42
N ILE A 55 9.38 -6.06 8.65
CA ILE A 55 8.97 -5.62 10.00
C ILE A 55 8.32 -6.78 10.76
N VAL A 56 7.39 -7.51 10.15
CA VAL A 56 6.73 -8.67 10.78
C VAL A 56 7.76 -9.73 11.14
N ARG A 57 8.71 -10.04 10.24
CA ARG A 57 9.77 -11.03 10.48
C ARG A 57 10.72 -10.63 11.60
N GLU A 58 11.14 -9.37 11.64
CA GLU A 58 12.06 -8.80 12.64
C GLU A 58 11.43 -8.74 14.03
N ASN A 59 10.12 -8.49 14.12
CA ASN A 59 9.38 -8.40 15.39
C ASN A 59 8.77 -9.73 15.86
N SER A 60 9.07 -10.84 15.18
CA SER A 60 8.52 -12.16 15.50
C SER A 60 9.60 -13.17 15.89
N LYS A 61 9.37 -13.92 16.96
CA LYS A 61 10.15 -15.11 17.32
C LYS A 61 10.09 -16.15 16.20
N ALA A 62 11.15 -16.95 16.05
CA ALA A 62 11.26 -17.93 14.94
C ALA A 62 10.03 -18.85 14.83
N GLU A 63 9.57 -19.40 15.95
CA GLU A 63 8.34 -20.21 16.11
C GLU A 63 7.07 -19.50 15.61
N GLN A 64 6.97 -18.19 15.82
CA GLN A 64 5.75 -17.42 15.60
C GLN A 64 5.71 -16.74 14.24
N ARG A 65 6.83 -16.75 13.49
CA ARG A 65 6.96 -16.07 12.19
C ARG A 65 5.92 -16.54 11.18
N GLY A 66 5.70 -17.85 11.08
CA GLY A 66 4.71 -18.41 10.16
C GLY A 66 3.31 -17.90 10.45
N ARG A 67 2.89 -17.94 11.73
CA ARG A 67 1.60 -17.43 12.19
C ARG A 67 1.46 -15.92 11.98
N ASN A 68 2.49 -15.14 12.30
CA ASN A 68 2.40 -13.69 12.22
C ASN A 68 2.38 -13.22 10.75
N LEU A 69 3.09 -13.91 9.86
CA LEU A 69 3.01 -13.66 8.41
C LEU A 69 1.67 -14.09 7.83
N SER A 70 1.09 -15.20 8.28
CA SER A 70 -0.24 -15.61 7.82
C SER A 70 -1.32 -14.64 8.28
N LEU A 71 -1.24 -14.12 9.52
CA LEU A 71 -2.12 -13.04 9.99
C LEU A 71 -1.94 -11.75 9.18
N PHE A 72 -0.71 -11.36 8.89
CA PHE A 72 -0.43 -10.20 8.03
C PHE A 72 -1.07 -10.36 6.63
N SER A 73 -0.92 -11.54 6.03
CA SER A 73 -1.54 -11.86 4.73
C SER A 73 -3.07 -11.85 4.80
N ALA A 74 -3.65 -12.44 5.85
CA ALA A 74 -5.09 -12.47 6.06
C ALA A 74 -5.67 -11.06 6.15
N VAL A 75 -5.05 -10.18 6.95
CA VAL A 75 -5.45 -8.76 7.06
C VAL A 75 -5.32 -8.04 5.72
N GLY A 76 -4.26 -8.32 4.95
CA GLY A 76 -4.10 -7.78 3.60
C GLY A 76 -5.26 -8.15 2.66
N VAL A 77 -5.66 -9.42 2.65
CA VAL A 77 -6.81 -9.89 1.86
C VAL A 77 -8.12 -9.27 2.36
N THR A 78 -8.34 -9.21 3.68
CA THR A 78 -9.52 -8.54 4.25
C THR A 78 -9.58 -7.07 3.83
N GLY A 79 -8.44 -6.37 3.82
CA GLY A 79 -8.35 -4.99 3.35
C GLY A 79 -8.81 -4.83 1.90
N ILE A 80 -8.43 -5.77 1.01
CA ILE A 80 -8.89 -5.78 -0.39
C ILE A 80 -10.41 -5.98 -0.47
N ILE A 81 -10.96 -6.92 0.31
CA ILE A 81 -12.41 -7.17 0.31
C ILE A 81 -13.17 -5.92 0.75
N VAL A 82 -12.74 -5.31 1.86
CA VAL A 82 -13.38 -4.09 2.39
C VAL A 82 -13.25 -2.93 1.42
N SER A 83 -12.08 -2.73 0.80
CA SER A 83 -11.89 -1.63 -0.16
C SER A 83 -12.73 -1.83 -1.43
N SER A 84 -12.85 -3.07 -1.93
CA SER A 84 -13.73 -3.38 -3.07
C SER A 84 -15.20 -3.10 -2.76
N LEU A 85 -15.68 -3.48 -1.57
CA LEU A 85 -17.05 -3.20 -1.14
C LEU A 85 -17.32 -1.70 -1.02
N LEU A 86 -16.41 -0.96 -0.36
CA LEU A 86 -16.52 0.48 -0.24
C LEU A 86 -16.51 1.15 -1.60
N PHE A 87 -15.57 0.78 -2.48
CA PHE A 87 -15.49 1.34 -3.83
C PHE A 87 -16.78 1.11 -4.62
N GLY A 88 -17.32 -0.11 -4.62
CA GLY A 88 -18.59 -0.41 -5.28
C GLY A 88 -19.76 0.40 -4.71
N PHE A 89 -19.82 0.55 -3.39
CA PHE A 89 -20.84 1.36 -2.72
C PHE A 89 -20.75 2.85 -3.10
N PHE A 90 -19.55 3.44 -3.06
CA PHE A 90 -19.35 4.85 -3.42
C PHE A 90 -19.65 5.13 -4.90
N VAL A 91 -19.26 4.23 -5.80
CA VAL A 91 -19.57 4.36 -7.24
C VAL A 91 -21.08 4.27 -7.49
N HIS A 92 -21.82 3.46 -6.75
CA HIS A 92 -23.27 3.38 -6.90
C HIS A 92 -24.01 4.64 -6.42
N MET A 93 -23.44 5.38 -5.46
CA MET A 93 -24.03 6.62 -4.94
C MET A 93 -23.75 7.87 -5.80
N TRP A 94 -22.80 7.79 -6.72
CA TRP A 94 -22.39 8.90 -7.60
C TRP A 94 -23.20 8.90 -8.89
#